data_AF-A0A6J4CW34-F1
#
_entry.id   AF-A0A6J4CW34-F1
#
_cell.length_a   1.000
_cell.length_b   1.000
_cell.length_c   1.000
_cell.angle_alpha   90.00
_cell.angle_beta   90.00
_cell.angle_gamma   90.00
#
_symmetry.space_group_name_H-M   'P 1'
#
loop_
_entity.id
_entity.type
_entity.pdbx_description
1 polymer ?
#
loop_
_entity_poly.entity_id
_entity_poly.type
_entity_poly.pdbx_seq_one_letter_code
_entity_poly.pdbx_strand_id
1 'polypeptide(L)' 'MKFIELKDKSQAELQILLKDKKLELFELRVKLKTMQLSNPCQIRALRKDIARIATAISALKDKHGV' A
#
# COMPACT_ATOMS: atom_id res chain seq x y z
N MET A 1 -0.06 -7.51 3.51
CA MET A 1 0.91 -8.02 2.52
C MET A 1 2.17 -8.54 3.18
N LYS A 2 2.76 -9.64 2.70
CA LYS A 2 4.11 -10.09 3.12
C LYS A 2 5.14 -9.28 2.33
N PHE A 3 6.13 -8.72 3.04
CA PHE A 3 7.20 -7.85 2.52
C PHE A 3 8.09 -8.51 1.46
N ILE A 4 8.01 -9.83 1.35
CA ILE A 4 8.85 -10.69 0.53
C ILE A 4 8.49 -10.54 -0.96
N GLU A 5 7.19 -10.56 -1.29
CA GLU A 5 6.68 -10.37 -2.67
C GLU A 5 6.89 -8.95 -3.21
N LEU A 6 7.22 -7.99 -2.34
CA LEU A 6 7.49 -6.60 -2.73
C LEU A 6 8.97 -6.36 -3.04
N LYS A 7 9.88 -7.26 -2.62
CA LYS A 7 11.31 -7.16 -2.91
C LYS A 7 11.68 -7.67 -4.29
N ASP A 8 10.92 -8.64 -4.81
CA ASP A 8 11.17 -9.25 -6.12
C ASP A 8 10.53 -8.47 -7.28
N LYS A 9 9.64 -7.52 -6.96
CA LYS A 9 8.94 -6.69 -7.95
C LYS A 9 9.73 -5.45 -8.31
N SER A 10 9.67 -5.06 -9.58
CA SER A 10 10.31 -3.84 -10.07
C SER A 10 9.74 -2.59 -9.40
N GLN A 11 10.54 -1.52 -9.31
CA GLN A 11 10.12 -0.23 -8.76
C GLN A 11 8.82 0.28 -9.39
N ALA A 12 8.62 0.02 -10.69
CA ALA A 12 7.40 0.36 -11.41
C ALA A 12 6.16 -0.40 -10.91
N GLU A 13 6.29 -1.71 -10.68
CA GLU A 13 5.19 -2.54 -10.17
C GLU A 13 4.82 -2.18 -8.73
N LEU A 14 5.80 -1.83 -7.92
CA LEU A 14 5.55 -1.33 -6.56
C LEU A 14 4.80 0.00 -6.56
N GLN A 15 5.10 0.90 -7.51
CA GLN A 15 4.34 2.13 -7.66
C GLN A 15 2.90 1.88 -8.13
N ILE A 16 2.69 0.90 -9.03
CA ILE A 16 1.34 0.49 -9.45
C ILE A 16 0.56 -0.05 -8.25
N LEU A 17 1.13 -0.99 -7.50
CA LEU A 17 0.51 -1.53 -6.27
C LEU A 17 0.21 -0.45 -5.23
N LEU A 18 1.09 0.55 -5.09
CA LEU A 18 0.86 1.66 -4.17
C LEU A 18 -0.34 2.51 -4.61
N LYS A 19 -0.53 2.73 -5.92
CA LYS A 19 -1.70 3.43 -6.45
C LYS A 19 -2.98 2.63 -6.21
N ASP A 20 -2.99 1.34 -6.49
CA ASP A 20 -4.15 0.47 -6.27
C ASP A 20 -4.56 0.46 -4.79
N LYS A 21 -3.59 0.34 -3.87
CA LYS A 21 -3.84 0.36 -2.43
C LYS A 21 -4.35 1.72 -1.93
N LYS A 22 -3.98 2.83 -2.57
CA LYS A 22 -4.54 4.15 -2.28
C LYS A 22 -5.99 4.30 -2.78
N LEU A 23 -6.32 3.72 -3.93
CA LEU A 23 -7.70 3.68 -4.43
C LEU A 23 -8.59 2.85 -3.50
N GLU A 24 -8.13 1.68 -3.09
CA GLU A 24 -8.83 0.83 -2.13
C GLU A 24 -9.05 1.56 -0.78
N LEU A 25 -8.09 2.38 -0.34
CA LEU A 25 -8.22 3.22 0.86
C LEU A 25 -9.29 4.29 0.65
N PHE A 26 -9.35 4.90 -0.54
CA PHE A 26 -10.37 5.89 -0.87
C PHE A 26 -11.76 5.28 -0.85
N GLU A 27 -11.94 4.12 -1.47
CA GLU A 27 -13.21 3.38 -1.44
C GLU A 27 -13.63 3.02 -0.01
N LEU A 28 -12.71 2.53 0.82
CA LEU A 28 -13.00 2.25 2.23
C LEU A 28 -13.36 3.52 3.01
N ARG A 29 -12.75 4.67 2.70
CA ARG A 29 -13.12 5.96 3.33
C ARG A 29 -14.49 6.43 2.87
N VAL A 30 -14.86 6.20 1.61
CA VAL A 30 -16.20 6.48 1.10
C VAL A 30 -17.22 5.57 1.78
N LYS A 31 -16.96 4.26 1.87
CA LYS A 31 -17.80 3.28 2.59
C LYS A 31 -17.93 3.61 4.08
N LEU A 32 -16.87 4.11 4.71
CA LEU A 32 -16.91 4.62 6.08
C LEU A 32 -17.85 5.82 6.21
N LYS A 33 -17.77 6.76 5.25
CA LYS A 33 -18.60 7.96 5.24
C LYS A 33 -20.07 7.66 4.95
N THR A 34 -20.36 6.61 4.18
CA THR A 34 -21.73 6.12 3.94
C THR A 34 -22.25 5.23 5.08
N MET A 35 -21.52 5.09 6.20
CA MET A 35 -21.87 4.20 7.33
C MET A 35 -22.04 2.72 6.94
N GLN A 36 -21.63 2.31 5.74
CA GLN A 36 -21.73 0.93 5.25
C GLN A 36 -20.46 0.10 5.53
N LEU A 37 -19.55 0.64 6.34
CA LEU A 37 -18.29 -0.03 6.61
C LEU A 37 -18.43 -1.04 7.74
N SER A 38 -18.52 -2.32 7.36
CA SER A 38 -18.56 -3.41 8.35
C SER A 38 -17.28 -3.52 9.19
N ASN A 39 -16.12 -3.13 8.66
CA ASN A 39 -14.82 -3.39 9.31
C ASN A 39 -13.83 -2.21 9.21
N PRO A 40 -13.84 -1.25 10.16
CA PRO A 40 -12.86 -0.15 10.21
C PRO A 40 -11.40 -0.61 10.41
N CYS A 41 -11.19 -1.82 10.94
CA CYS A 41 -9.85 -2.40 11.08
C CYS A 41 -9.12 -2.57 9.74
N GLN A 42 -9.85 -2.75 8.63
CA GLN A 42 -9.27 -2.91 7.30
C GLN A 42 -8.56 -1.62 6.84
N ILE A 43 -9.10 -0.44 7.17
CA ILE A 43 -8.47 0.85 6.86
C ILE A 43 -7.10 0.94 7.53
N ARG A 44 -6.99 0.48 8.78
CA ARG A 44 -5.73 0.49 9.54
C ARG A 44 -4.72 -0.49 8.95
N ALA A 45 -5.17 -1.68 8.55
CA ALA A 45 -4.33 -2.68 7.88
C ALA A 45 -3.82 -2.14 6.53
N LEU A 46 -4.70 -1.53 5.74
CA LEU A 46 -4.38 -0.98 4.44
C LEU A 46 -3.38 0.18 4.52
N ARG A 47 -3.52 1.08 5.51
CA ARG A 47 -2.52 2.12 5.80
C ARG A 47 -1.15 1.54 6.12
N LYS A 48 -1.09 0.45 6.90
CA LYS A 48 0.18 -0.24 7.20
C LYS A 48 0.79 -0.87 5.95
N ASP A 49 -0.03 -1.46 5.09
CA ASP A 49 0.44 -2.04 3.84
C ASP A 49 0.98 -0.95 2.87
N ILE A 50 0.31 0.20 2.74
CA ILE A 50 0.83 1.34 1.95
C ILE A 50 2.20 1.80 2.48
N ALA A 51 2.34 1.92 3.82
CA ALA A 51 3.61 2.31 4.42
C ALA A 51 4.72 1.31 4.11
N ARG A 52 4.45 0.00 4.21
CA ARG A 52 5.41 -1.05 3.86
C ARG A 52 5.85 -0.99 2.40
N ILE A 53 4.91 -0.75 1.47
CA ILE A 53 5.22 -0.60 0.03
C ILE A 53 6.11 0.64 -0.18
N ALA A 54 5.77 1.76 0.43
CA ALA A 54 6.56 2.99 0.32
C ALA A 54 7.99 2.79 0.87
N THR A 55 8.14 2.11 2.00
CA THR A 55 9.46 1.75 2.55
C THR A 55 10.24 0.81 1.61
N ALA A 56 9.58 -0.18 1.00
CA ALA A 56 10.23 -1.07 0.04
C ALA A 56 10.73 -0.31 -1.22
N ILE A 57 9.93 0.63 -1.75
CA ILE A 57 10.32 1.50 -2.87
C ILE A 57 11.53 2.35 -2.49
N SER A 58 11.55 2.94 -1.28
CA SER A 58 12.68 3.73 -0.80
C SER A 58 13.94 2.87 -0.68
N ALA A 59 13.84 1.70 -0.06
CA ALA A 59 14.96 0.79 0.11
C ALA A 59 15.53 0.25 -1.22
N LEU A 60 14.70 0.11 -2.26
CA LEU A 60 15.16 -0.21 -3.62
C LEU A 60 15.90 0.97 -4.26
N LYS A 61 15.41 2.19 -4.05
CA LYS A 61 16.02 3.42 -4.57
C LYS A 61 17.40 3.65 -3.95
N ASP A 62 17.55 3.39 -2.64
CA ASP A 62 18.82 3.52 -1.92
C ASP A 62 19.87 2.49 -2.39
N LYS A 63 19.46 1.32 -2.91
CA LYS A 63 20.37 0.29 -3.43
C LYS A 63 20.92 0.57 -4.83
N HIS A 64 20.34 1.49 -5.59
CA HIS A 64 20.81 1.89 -6.92
C HIS A 64 21.67 3.17 -6.91
N GLY A 65 21.99 3.69 -5.71
CA GLY A 65 22.81 4.88 -5.51
C GLY A 65 24.19 4.57 -4.93
N VAL A 66 24.97 3.70 -5.59
CA VAL A 66 26.45 3.62 -5.48
C VAL A 66 27.00 3.46 -6.88
#